data_AF-A0A2V8GV06-F1
#
_entry.id   AF-A0A2V8GV06-F1
#
_cell.length_a   1.000
_cell.length_b   1.000
_cell.length_c   1.000
_cell.angle_alpha   90.00
_cell.angle_beta   90.00
_cell.angle_gamma   90.00
#
_symmetry.space_group_name_H-M   'P 1'
#
loop_
_entity.id
_entity.type
_entity.pdbx_description
1 polymer ?
#
loop_
_entity_poly.entity_id
_entity_poly.type
_entity_poly.pdbx_seq_one_letter_code
_entity_poly.pdbx_strand_id
1 'polypeptide(L)'
;MSWFGGLLGGVATALVFMRRMRLPIIPTLAAATPALAIGHAIGRIGCFLVGDDYGRPTDLPWGVAFPRGLPPTDVRVHPTQLYEMAALFIVAWLLIRWRRRGVADAIVLGRYLVLAGAIRFAIEFIRVNERILGPFTLAHLVSAGLVLVGLALLVWRGTRSPQTPG
;
A
#
# COMPACT_ATOMS: atom_id res chain seq x y z
N MET A 1 10.80 -15.86 6.32
CA MET A 1 10.62 -15.11 7.60
C MET A 1 9.13 -14.89 7.79
N SER A 2 8.58 -15.19 8.96
CA SER A 2 7.15 -15.07 9.25
C SER A 2 6.70 -13.61 9.14
N TRP A 3 6.20 -13.24 7.96
CA TRP A 3 5.76 -11.89 7.59
C TRP A 3 4.85 -11.24 8.66
N PHE A 4 4.00 -12.05 9.30
CA PHE A 4 3.12 -11.63 10.39
C PHE A 4 3.86 -11.16 11.64
N GLY A 5 4.98 -11.79 12.01
CA GLY A 5 5.75 -11.41 13.19
C GLY A 5 6.40 -10.04 13.04
N GLY A 6 6.93 -9.76 11.83
CA GLY A 6 7.48 -8.44 11.50
C GLY A 6 6.40 -7.36 11.45
N LEU A 7 5.22 -7.67 10.88
CA LEU A 7 4.10 -6.74 10.81
C LEU A 7 3.53 -6.43 12.21
N LEU A 8 3.23 -7.46 13.00
CA LEU A 8 2.70 -7.30 14.36
C LEU A 8 3.70 -6.57 15.27
N GLY A 9 4.97 -6.97 15.23
CA GLY A 9 6.03 -6.32 15.99
C GLY A 9 6.22 -4.86 15.60
N GLY A 10 6.20 -4.55 14.30
CA GLY A 10 6.32 -3.19 13.78
C GLY A 10 5.16 -2.29 14.20
N VAL A 11 3.92 -2.76 14.02
CA VAL A 11 2.72 -2.01 14.42
C VAL A 11 2.67 -1.81 15.93
N ALA A 12 2.93 -2.86 16.72
CA ALA A 12 2.92 -2.77 18.18
C ALA A 12 4.00 -1.80 18.68
N THR A 13 5.22 -1.87 18.15
CA THR A 13 6.31 -0.97 18.52
C THR A 13 5.98 0.48 18.16
N ALA A 14 5.42 0.74 16.98
CA ALA A 14 4.99 2.07 16.58
C ALA A 14 3.92 2.63 17.52
N LEU A 15 2.90 1.83 17.89
CA LEU A 15 1.85 2.24 18.82
C LEU A 15 2.38 2.48 20.25
N VAL A 16 3.26 1.62 20.75
CA VAL A 16 3.90 1.78 22.07
C VAL A 16 4.77 3.03 22.09
N PHE A 17 5.56 3.27 21.05
CA PHE A 17 6.41 4.45 20.94
C PHE A 17 5.58 5.74 20.87
N MET A 18 4.53 5.77 20.03
CA MET A 18 3.61 6.92 19.95
C MET A 18 2.93 7.20 21.29
N ARG A 19 2.54 6.15 22.03
CA ARG A 19 1.96 6.31 23.38
C ARG A 19 2.99 6.83 24.38
N ARG A 20 4.21 6.30 24.39
CA ARG A 20 5.29 6.76 25.30
C ARG A 20 5.68 8.21 25.03
N MET A 21 5.68 8.63 23.78
CA MET A 21 6.03 9.99 23.36
C MET A 21 4.84 10.96 23.37
N ARG A 22 3.64 10.51 23.79
CA ARG A 22 2.38 11.29 23.82
C ARG A 22 2.06 11.98 22.47
N LEU A 23 2.38 11.33 21.36
CA LEU A 23 2.16 11.88 20.03
C LEU A 23 0.70 11.68 19.57
N PRO A 24 0.11 12.67 18.86
CA PRO A 24 -1.22 12.51 18.30
C PRO A 24 -1.19 11.49 17.15
N ILE A 25 -1.87 10.36 17.34
CA ILE A 25 -1.76 9.17 16.45
C ILE A 25 -2.06 9.50 14.98
N ILE A 26 -3.18 10.19 14.70
CA ILE A 26 -3.59 10.46 13.31
C ILE A 26 -2.59 11.37 12.57
N PRO A 27 -2.21 12.55 13.11
CA PRO A 27 -1.16 13.37 12.51
C PRO A 27 0.16 12.63 12.29
N THR A 28 0.59 11.83 13.27
CA THR A 28 1.84 11.07 13.16
C THR A 28 1.77 10.03 12.04
N LEU A 29 0.69 9.24 11.97
CA LEU A 29 0.50 8.27 10.90
C LEU A 29 0.38 8.95 9.53
N ALA A 30 -0.39 10.04 9.44
CA ALA A 30 -0.56 10.81 8.21
C ALA A 30 0.78 11.36 7.69
N ALA A 31 1.64 11.85 8.58
CA ALA A 31 2.97 12.34 8.24
C ALA A 31 3.90 11.23 7.72
N ALA A 32 3.73 9.99 8.21
CA ALA A 32 4.52 8.84 7.78
C ALA A 32 4.07 8.27 6.41
N THR A 33 2.83 8.48 5.99
CA THR A 33 2.28 7.85 4.77
C THR A 33 3.09 8.07 3.48
N PRO A 34 3.65 9.26 3.18
CA PRO A 34 4.47 9.43 1.98
C PRO A 34 5.77 8.64 2.04
N ALA A 35 6.42 8.59 3.21
CA ALA A 35 7.64 7.82 3.41
C ALA A 35 7.38 6.32 3.29
N LEU A 36 6.25 5.85 3.84
CA LEU A 36 5.81 4.45 3.69
C LEU A 36 5.57 4.09 2.22
N ALA A 37 4.89 4.95 1.45
CA ALA A 37 4.65 4.73 0.03
C ALA A 37 5.95 4.67 -0.78
N ILE A 38 6.89 5.59 -0.54
CA ILE A 38 8.21 5.60 -1.20
C ILE A 38 9.03 4.37 -0.81
N GLY A 39 9.10 4.04 0.48
CA GLY A 39 9.83 2.86 0.95
C GLY A 39 9.30 1.57 0.34
N HIS A 40 7.97 1.45 0.23
CA HIS A 40 7.35 0.30 -0.45
C HIS A 40 7.66 0.31 -1.96
N ALA A 41 7.61 1.46 -2.64
CA ALA A 41 7.97 1.56 -4.06
C ALA A 41 9.42 1.10 -4.32
N ILE A 42 10.37 1.52 -3.48
CA ILE A 42 11.77 1.09 -3.54
C ILE A 42 11.89 -0.42 -3.30
N GLY A 43 11.15 -0.96 -2.33
CA GLY A 43 11.10 -2.40 -2.10
C GLY A 43 10.67 -3.19 -3.34
N ARG A 44 9.73 -2.65 -4.13
CA ARG A 44 9.28 -3.25 -5.39
C ARG A 44 10.33 -3.21 -6.50
N ILE A 45 11.23 -2.25 -6.50
CA ILE A 45 12.42 -2.27 -7.38
C ILE A 45 13.28 -3.48 -7.03
N GLY A 46 13.51 -3.74 -5.73
CA GLY A 46 14.23 -4.93 -5.27
C GLY A 46 13.59 -6.23 -5.76
N CYS A 47 12.27 -6.36 -5.62
CA CYS A 47 11.51 -7.50 -6.13
C CYS A 47 11.68 -7.70 -7.65
N PHE A 48 11.63 -6.60 -8.42
CA PHE A 48 11.84 -6.66 -9.87
C PHE A 48 13.26 -7.12 -10.24
N LEU A 49 14.28 -6.66 -9.52
CA LEU A 49 15.67 -7.06 -9.76
C LEU A 49 15.93 -8.53 -9.41
N VAL A 50 15.26 -9.05 -8.39
CA VAL A 50 15.28 -10.48 -8.02
C VAL A 50 14.45 -11.32 -9.01
N GLY A 51 13.39 -10.73 -9.58
CA GLY A 51 12.46 -11.45 -10.45
C GLY A 51 11.51 -12.35 -9.65
N ASP A 52 11.10 -11.93 -8.46
CA ASP A 52 10.05 -12.60 -7.68
C ASP A 52 8.71 -11.88 -7.85
N ASP A 53 7.60 -12.49 -7.42
CA ASP A 53 6.40 -11.71 -7.13
C ASP A 53 5.76 -11.04 -8.40
N TYR A 54 5.93 -11.68 -9.56
CA TYR A 54 5.40 -11.27 -10.86
C TYR A 54 3.97 -11.79 -11.10
N GLY A 55 3.31 -11.24 -12.13
CA GLY A 55 1.93 -11.58 -12.48
C GLY A 55 1.78 -12.77 -13.41
N ARG A 56 0.56 -12.96 -13.93
CA ARG A 56 0.24 -14.01 -14.92
C ARG A 56 1.00 -13.81 -16.25
N PRO A 57 1.16 -14.88 -17.05
CA PRO A 57 1.64 -14.78 -18.42
C PRO A 57 0.86 -13.74 -19.23
N THR A 58 1.56 -13.01 -20.09
CA THR A 58 0.98 -11.92 -20.88
C THR A 58 1.66 -11.77 -22.23
N ASP A 59 0.88 -11.46 -23.25
CA ASP A 59 1.37 -11.19 -24.61
C ASP A 59 1.60 -9.69 -24.87
N LEU A 60 1.45 -8.86 -23.84
CA LEU A 60 1.66 -7.41 -23.94
C LEU A 60 3.11 -7.07 -24.31
N PRO A 61 3.35 -5.97 -25.05
CA PRO A 61 4.68 -5.64 -25.55
C PRO A 61 5.69 -5.25 -24.45
N TRP A 62 5.21 -4.91 -23.25
CA TRP A 62 6.04 -4.62 -22.07
C TRP A 62 6.10 -5.80 -21.07
N GLY A 63 5.67 -7.00 -21.47
CA GLY A 63 5.84 -8.21 -20.68
C GLY A 63 7.32 -8.56 -20.51
N VAL A 64 7.70 -9.01 -19.32
CA VAL A 64 9.10 -9.32 -18.97
C VAL A 64 9.20 -10.81 -18.64
N ALA A 65 10.24 -11.48 -19.12
CA ALA A 65 10.57 -12.84 -18.70
C ALA A 65 11.65 -12.76 -17.60
N PHE A 66 11.60 -13.69 -16.65
CA PHE A 66 12.57 -13.78 -15.55
C PHE A 66 13.22 -15.17 -15.54
N PRO A 67 14.18 -15.45 -16.45
CA PRO A 67 14.83 -16.78 -16.53
C PRO A 67 15.62 -17.17 -15.28
N ARG A 68 16.00 -16.17 -14.47
CA ARG A 68 16.66 -16.34 -13.16
C ARG A 68 15.80 -15.87 -11.99
N GLY A 69 14.49 -15.71 -12.23
CA GLY A 69 13.52 -15.27 -11.23
C GLY A 69 13.22 -16.32 -10.17
N LEU A 70 12.33 -15.97 -9.25
CA LEU A 70 11.86 -16.84 -8.17
C LEU A 70 10.31 -16.87 -8.15
N PRO A 71 9.67 -17.83 -8.84
CA PRO A 71 10.27 -18.92 -9.64
C PRO A 71 10.84 -18.45 -11.00
N PRO A 72 11.71 -19.24 -11.64
CA PRO A 72 12.17 -18.95 -13.00
C PRO A 72 11.04 -19.06 -14.03
N THR A 73 11.00 -18.16 -15.00
CA THR A 73 10.06 -18.22 -16.15
C THR A 73 10.68 -17.64 -17.42
N ASP A 74 10.61 -18.40 -18.51
CA ASP A 74 11.00 -17.95 -19.84
C ASP A 74 9.84 -17.28 -20.60
N VAL A 75 8.60 -17.48 -20.13
CA VAL A 75 7.42 -16.83 -20.68
C VAL A 75 7.32 -15.40 -20.16
N ARG A 76 6.89 -14.47 -21.03
CA ARG A 76 6.60 -13.08 -20.65
C ARG A 76 5.46 -13.04 -19.65
N VAL A 77 5.68 -12.39 -18.52
CA VAL A 77 4.71 -12.19 -17.46
C VAL A 77 4.47 -10.70 -17.22
N HIS A 78 3.35 -10.37 -16.60
CA HIS A 78 3.09 -9.02 -16.13
C HIS A 78 4.13 -8.61 -15.06
N PRO A 79 4.94 -7.55 -15.27
CA PRO A 79 5.84 -7.03 -14.25
C PRO A 79 5.07 -6.22 -13.19
N THR A 80 4.25 -6.91 -12.39
CA THR A 80 3.36 -6.30 -11.38
C THR A 80 4.11 -5.43 -10.37
N GLN A 81 5.39 -5.72 -10.14
CA GLN A 81 6.28 -4.94 -9.28
C GLN A 81 6.48 -3.52 -9.83
N LEU A 82 6.64 -3.36 -11.15
CA LEU A 82 6.75 -2.05 -11.79
C LEU A 82 5.42 -1.30 -11.73
N TYR A 83 4.29 -2.00 -11.88
CA TYR A 83 2.96 -1.41 -11.73
C TYR A 83 2.74 -0.89 -10.31
N GLU A 84 3.06 -1.70 -9.29
CA GLU A 84 3.00 -1.29 -7.88
C GLU A 84 3.92 -0.10 -7.61
N MET A 85 5.18 -0.17 -8.06
CA MET A 85 6.15 0.90 -7.88
C MET A 85 5.64 2.23 -8.45
N ALA A 86 5.20 2.24 -9.70
CA ALA A 86 4.70 3.45 -10.36
C ALA A 86 3.48 4.01 -9.62
N ALA A 87 2.53 3.15 -9.25
CA ALA A 87 1.33 3.56 -8.51
C ALA A 87 1.69 4.14 -7.13
N LEU A 88 2.65 3.53 -6.41
CA LEU A 88 3.09 3.98 -5.10
C LEU A 88 3.83 5.32 -5.16
N PHE A 89 4.64 5.58 -6.19
CA PHE A 89 5.25 6.90 -6.39
C PHE A 89 4.21 7.98 -6.67
N ILE A 90 3.19 7.67 -7.49
CA ILE A 90 2.06 8.59 -7.74
C ILE A 90 1.31 8.87 -6.43
N VAL A 91 1.01 7.84 -5.64
CA VAL A 91 0.37 7.99 -4.33
C VAL A 91 1.23 8.86 -3.41
N ALA A 92 2.53 8.60 -3.30
CA ALA A 92 3.44 9.41 -2.49
C ALA A 92 3.42 10.88 -2.90
N TRP A 93 3.49 11.17 -4.21
CA TRP A 93 3.42 12.51 -4.75
C TRP A 93 2.08 13.19 -4.41
N LEU A 94 0.95 12.49 -4.58
CA LEU A 94 -0.37 13.00 -4.21
C LEU A 94 -0.48 13.34 -2.73
N LEU A 95 0.04 12.46 -1.85
CA LEU A 95 0.02 12.67 -0.40
C LEU A 95 0.86 13.89 0.00
N ILE A 96 2.06 14.04 -0.56
CA ILE A 96 2.91 15.23 -0.35
C ILE A 96 2.18 16.48 -0.81
N ARG A 97 1.57 16.45 -2.01
CA ARG A 97 0.81 17.56 -2.58
C ARG A 97 -0.38 17.96 -1.71
N TRP A 98 -1.15 17.00 -1.22
CA TRP A 98 -2.32 17.28 -0.36
C TRP A 98 -1.89 17.84 1.00
N ARG A 99 -0.84 17.31 1.61
CA ARG A 99 -0.30 17.87 2.86
C ARG A 99 0.21 19.29 2.68
N ARG A 100 0.95 19.57 1.59
CA ARG A 100 1.40 20.93 1.26
C ARG A 100 0.25 21.92 1.01
N ARG A 101 -0.94 21.42 0.66
CA ARG A 101 -2.16 22.22 0.48
C ARG A 101 -3.00 22.36 1.77
N GLY A 102 -2.50 21.91 2.92
CA GLY A 102 -3.21 22.02 4.19
C GLY A 102 -4.41 21.07 4.32
N VAL A 103 -4.49 20.01 3.51
CA VAL A 103 -5.52 18.97 3.70
C VAL A 103 -5.31 18.31 5.05
N ALA A 104 -6.40 18.15 5.81
CA ALA A 104 -6.35 17.56 7.15
C ALA A 104 -5.71 16.17 7.17
N ASP A 105 -4.88 15.91 8.19
CA ASP A 105 -4.11 14.67 8.34
C ASP A 105 -4.98 13.40 8.30
N ALA A 106 -6.16 13.42 8.91
CA ALA A 106 -7.12 12.32 8.85
C ALA A 106 -7.58 12.00 7.41
N ILE A 107 -7.76 13.03 6.58
CA ILE A 107 -8.14 12.87 5.17
C ILE A 107 -6.96 12.33 4.37
N VAL A 108 -5.75 12.80 4.63
CA VAL A 108 -4.52 12.31 3.99
C VAL A 108 -4.31 10.83 4.32
N LEU A 109 -4.42 10.46 5.60
CA LEU A 109 -4.31 9.07 6.05
C LEU A 109 -5.41 8.19 5.44
N GLY A 110 -6.66 8.65 5.44
CA GLY A 110 -7.77 7.93 4.83
C GLY A 110 -7.56 7.70 3.33
N ARG A 111 -7.12 8.73 2.59
CA ARG A 111 -6.78 8.61 1.16
C ARG A 111 -5.64 7.62 0.92
N TYR A 112 -4.59 7.63 1.75
CA TYR A 112 -3.51 6.65 1.64
C TYR A 112 -4.04 5.22 1.80
N LEU A 113 -4.83 4.95 2.84
CA LEU A 113 -5.37 3.61 3.12
C LEU A 113 -6.27 3.11 1.97
N VAL A 114 -7.13 3.98 1.45
CA VAL A 114 -8.00 3.65 0.30
C VAL A 114 -7.17 3.40 -0.95
N LEU A 115 -6.24 4.30 -1.31
CA LEU A 115 -5.45 4.16 -2.53
C LEU A 115 -4.53 2.95 -2.48
N ALA A 116 -3.78 2.79 -1.38
CA ALA A 116 -2.86 1.66 -1.21
C ALA A 116 -3.61 0.32 -1.18
N GLY A 117 -4.76 0.26 -0.49
CA GLY A 117 -5.62 -0.92 -0.48
C GLY A 117 -6.19 -1.23 -1.86
N ALA A 118 -6.69 -0.23 -2.59
CA ALA A 118 -7.25 -0.42 -3.93
C ALA A 118 -6.19 -0.87 -4.95
N ILE A 119 -4.99 -0.28 -4.92
CA ILE A 119 -3.86 -0.68 -5.78
C ILE A 119 -3.51 -2.14 -5.51
N ARG A 120 -3.35 -2.52 -4.23
CA ARG A 120 -3.06 -3.91 -3.87
C ARG A 120 -4.16 -4.86 -4.32
N PHE A 121 -5.41 -4.51 -4.08
CA PHE A 121 -6.56 -5.32 -4.49
C PHE A 121 -6.58 -5.53 -6.01
N ALA A 122 -6.34 -4.48 -6.80
CA ALA A 122 -6.29 -4.57 -8.26
C ALA A 122 -5.15 -5.45 -8.77
N ILE A 123 -3.95 -5.30 -8.18
CA ILE A 123 -2.76 -6.04 -8.63
C ILE A 123 -2.80 -7.51 -8.22
N GLU A 124 -3.46 -7.82 -7.11
CA GLU A 124 -3.66 -9.18 -6.66
C GLU A 124 -4.49 -10.02 -7.66
N PHE A 125 -5.39 -9.42 -8.44
CA PHE A 125 -6.06 -10.12 -9.55
C PHE A 125 -5.11 -10.54 -10.68
N ILE A 126 -4.06 -9.74 -10.90
CA ILE A 126 -3.06 -9.97 -11.93
C ILE A 126 -2.01 -10.99 -11.43
N ARG A 127 -1.84 -11.11 -10.11
CA ARG A 127 -0.91 -12.06 -9.50
C ARG A 127 -1.39 -13.51 -9.53
N VAL A 128 -0.41 -14.41 -9.41
CA VAL A 128 -0.59 -15.85 -9.23
C VAL A 128 -0.25 -16.16 -7.76
N ASN A 129 -1.15 -15.82 -6.85
CA ASN A 129 -0.99 -16.12 -5.42
C ASN A 129 -1.82 -17.34 -5.00
N GLU A 130 -1.31 -18.06 -4.00
CA GLU A 130 -2.02 -19.18 -3.37
C GLU A 130 -3.33 -18.71 -2.72
N ARG A 131 -4.41 -19.42 -3.03
CA ARG A 131 -5.76 -19.08 -2.60
C ARG A 131 -6.02 -19.71 -1.23
N ILE A 132 -6.35 -18.89 -0.24
CA ILE A 132 -6.52 -19.33 1.15
C ILE A 132 -8.01 -19.54 1.48
N LEU A 133 -8.91 -18.75 0.88
CA LEU A 133 -10.36 -18.86 1.10
C LEU A 133 -11.11 -18.74 -0.25
N GLY A 134 -11.29 -19.86 -0.95
CA GLY A 134 -12.00 -19.90 -2.24
C GLY A 134 -11.26 -19.09 -3.33
N PRO A 135 -11.88 -18.11 -4.01
CA PRO A 135 -11.18 -17.26 -4.99
C PRO A 135 -10.31 -16.16 -4.36
N PHE A 136 -10.38 -15.95 -3.05
CA PHE A 136 -9.73 -14.83 -2.37
C PHE A 136 -8.44 -15.24 -1.65
N THR A 137 -7.38 -14.47 -1.88
CA THR A 137 -6.14 -14.50 -1.12
C THR A 137 -6.26 -13.63 0.13
N LEU A 138 -5.41 -13.87 1.13
CA LEU A 138 -5.35 -13.02 2.33
C LEU A 138 -5.09 -11.55 1.99
N ALA A 139 -4.34 -11.29 0.93
CA ALA A 139 -4.07 -9.95 0.44
C ALA A 139 -5.35 -9.21 0.04
N HIS A 140 -6.35 -9.89 -0.54
CA HIS A 140 -7.66 -9.28 -0.82
C HIS A 140 -8.38 -8.86 0.47
N LEU A 141 -8.40 -9.72 1.49
CA LEU A 141 -9.07 -9.43 2.77
C LEU A 141 -8.41 -8.27 3.50
N VAL A 142 -7.08 -8.28 3.60
CA VAL A 142 -6.32 -7.19 4.24
C VAL A 142 -6.50 -5.88 3.47
N SER A 143 -6.46 -5.92 2.14
CA SER A 143 -6.63 -4.73 1.30
C SER A 143 -8.04 -4.16 1.41
N ALA A 144 -9.07 -5.02 1.41
CA ALA A 144 -10.45 -4.59 1.63
C ALA A 144 -10.63 -3.96 3.01
N GLY A 145 -10.03 -4.55 4.06
CA GLY A 145 -10.04 -3.99 5.41
C GLY A 145 -9.39 -2.60 5.46
N LEU A 146 -8.24 -2.41 4.81
CA LEU A 146 -7.58 -1.10 4.72
C LEU A 146 -8.46 -0.07 4.00
N VAL A 147 -9.12 -0.45 2.91
CA VAL A 147 -10.05 0.43 2.18
C VAL A 147 -11.21 0.84 3.08
N LEU A 148 -11.85 -0.12 3.78
CA LEU A 148 -12.97 0.16 4.68
C LEU A 148 -12.58 1.10 5.82
N VAL A 149 -11.43 0.88 6.46
CA VAL A 149 -10.91 1.77 7.51
C VAL A 149 -10.62 3.17 6.94
N GLY A 150 -10.04 3.25 5.75
CA GLY A 150 -9.78 4.51 5.06
C GLY A 150 -11.07 5.29 4.75
N LEU A 151 -12.09 4.61 4.24
CA LEU A 151 -13.41 5.21 3.98
C LEU A 151 -14.08 5.68 5.27
N ALA A 152 -14.05 4.87 6.33
CA ALA A 152 -14.60 5.25 7.63
C ALA A 152 -13.93 6.52 8.18
N LEU A 153 -12.60 6.65 8.06
CA LEU A 153 -11.87 7.87 8.44
C LEU A 153 -12.30 9.09 7.62
N LEU A 154 -12.52 8.92 6.32
CA LEU A 154 -12.97 10.00 5.43
C LEU A 154 -14.39 10.48 5.79
N VAL A 155 -15.31 9.55 6.04
CA VAL A 155 -16.69 9.86 6.43
C VAL A 155 -16.75 10.49 7.83
N TRP A 156 -16.03 9.93 8.80
CA TRP A 156 -16.00 10.43 10.19
C TRP A 156 -15.46 11.87 10.30
N ARG A 157 -14.56 12.27 9.39
CA ARG A 157 -14.05 13.65 9.36
C ARG A 157 -14.99 14.60 8.61
N GLY A 158 -15.67 14.12 7.57
CA GLY A 158 -16.70 14.89 6.87
C GLY A 158 -17.82 15.36 7.81
N THR A 159 -18.16 14.57 8.82
CA THR A 159 -19.18 14.89 9.83
C THR A 159 -18.69 15.78 10.98
N ARG A 160 -17.38 16.04 11.09
CA ARG A 160 -16.76 16.81 12.20
C ARG A 160 -16.01 18.07 11.74
N SER A 161 -16.26 18.56 10.53
CA SER A 161 -15.68 19.82 10.06
C SER A 161 -16.01 20.94 11.07
N PRO A 162 -15.01 21.56 11.72
CA PRO A 162 -15.24 22.77 12.48
C PRO A 162 -15.65 23.84 11.48
N GLN A 163 -16.79 24.48 11.73
CA GLN A 163 -17.09 25.78 11.15
C GLN A 163 -15.95 26.70 11.58
N THR A 164 -15.18 27.23 10.63
CA THR A 164 -14.29 28.37 10.90
C THR A 164 -15.17 29.52 11.40
N PRO A 165 -14.98 30.06 12.62
CA PRO A 165 -15.51 31.38 12.94
C PRO A 165 -14.84 32.38 11.99
N GLY A 166 -15.64 33.30 11.46
CA GLY A 166 -15.25 34.29 10.44
C GLY A 166 -14.19 35.28 10.89
#